data_AF-A0A1E7N957-F1
#
_entry.id   AF-A0A1E7N957-F1
#
_cell.length_a   1.000
_cell.length_b   1.000
_cell.length_c   1.000
_cell.angle_alpha   90.00
_cell.angle_beta   90.00
_cell.angle_gamma   90.00
#
_symmetry.space_group_name_H-M   'P 1'
#
loop_
_entity.id
_entity.type
_entity.pdbx_description
1 polymer ?
#
loop_
_entity_poly.entity_id
_entity_poly.type
_entity_poly.pdbx_seq_one_letter_code
_entity_poly.pdbx_strand_id
1 'polypeptide(L)'
;MTEFRRRMAAVTASAAIALGGVVALAPQASADEACSYVPDNARPYVYPNQSNDAVRQAQCLILFYSGFGMNHAVQIDGKYGQETYAGVIWVQHCNGLSEDGIVGPNTWEKLYNPNYACQRFDN
;
A
#
# COMPACT_ATOMS: atom_id res chain seq x y z
N MET A 1 -5.84 25.91 -8.24
CA MET A 1 -4.37 26.03 -8.18
C MET A 1 -3.90 24.89 -7.29
N THR A 2 -3.28 23.80 -7.75
CA THR A 2 -2.42 23.65 -8.92
C THR A 2 -2.42 22.19 -9.35
N GLU A 3 -2.77 21.99 -10.62
CA GLU A 3 -2.61 20.79 -11.46
C GLU A 3 -1.41 19.90 -11.09
N PHE A 4 -1.66 18.66 -10.66
CA PHE A 4 -0.63 17.63 -10.52
C PHE A 4 -0.22 17.17 -11.94
N ARG A 5 0.74 17.90 -12.51
CA ARG A 5 1.30 17.65 -13.85
C ARG A 5 1.84 16.21 -13.93
N ARG A 6 1.04 15.33 -14.56
CA ARG A 6 1.46 14.02 -15.08
C ARG A 6 2.73 14.19 -15.91
N ARG A 7 3.88 13.80 -15.36
CA ARG A 7 5.09 13.57 -16.15
C ARG A 7 4.94 12.22 -16.84
N MET A 8 4.53 12.28 -18.10
CA MET A 8 4.50 11.15 -19.01
C MET A 8 5.92 10.59 -19.17
N ALA A 9 6.13 9.34 -18.76
CA ALA A 9 7.22 8.53 -19.27
C ALA A 9 6.64 7.64 -20.37
N ALA A 10 7.02 7.94 -21.60
CA ALA A 10 6.65 7.21 -22.80
C ALA A 10 7.12 5.75 -22.71
N VAL A 11 6.20 4.80 -22.82
CA VAL A 11 6.53 3.44 -23.24
C VAL A 11 6.12 3.33 -24.69
N THR A 12 7.10 3.42 -25.58
CA THR A 12 6.96 3.16 -27.00
C THR A 12 6.63 1.68 -27.20
N ALA A 13 5.37 1.35 -27.46
CA ALA A 13 4.97 0.04 -27.97
C ALA A 13 4.71 0.17 -29.48
N SER A 14 5.57 -0.45 -30.29
CA SER A 14 5.45 -0.47 -31.75
C SER A 14 4.46 -1.55 -32.22
N ALA A 15 3.40 -1.07 -32.88
CA ALA A 15 2.67 -1.56 -34.07
C ALA A 15 2.34 -3.07 -34.30
N ALA A 16 1.07 -3.35 -34.58
CA ALA A 16 0.62 -3.94 -35.87
C ALA A 16 -0.91 -3.78 -36.06
N ILE A 17 -1.33 -3.19 -37.19
CA ILE A 17 -2.73 -3.16 -37.67
C ILE A 17 -2.90 -4.31 -38.67
N ALA A 18 -3.80 -5.24 -38.39
CA ALA A 18 -4.32 -6.17 -39.40
C ALA A 18 -5.85 -6.31 -39.21
N LEU A 19 -6.56 -6.26 -40.32
CA LEU A 19 -8.01 -6.16 -40.44
C LEU A 19 -8.72 -7.40 -39.87
N GLY A 20 -9.47 -7.24 -38.77
CA GLY A 20 -10.30 -8.30 -38.19
C GLY A 20 -10.51 -8.07 -36.70
N GLY A 21 -11.75 -7.75 -36.30
CA GLY A 21 -12.06 -7.18 -35.00
C GLY A 21 -11.64 -8.04 -33.81
N VAL A 22 -10.71 -7.51 -33.02
CA VAL A 22 -10.66 -7.70 -31.57
C VAL A 22 -10.39 -6.33 -30.97
N VAL A 23 -11.34 -5.81 -30.20
CA VAL A 23 -11.06 -4.64 -29.36
C VAL A 23 -10.15 -5.18 -28.25
N ALA A 24 -8.85 -4.95 -28.36
CA ALA A 24 -7.94 -5.21 -27.25
C ALA A 24 -8.29 -4.22 -26.12
N LEU A 25 -9.15 -4.65 -25.19
CA LEU A 25 -9.31 -3.96 -23.92
C LEU A 25 -8.00 -4.15 -23.18
N ALA A 26 -7.11 -3.15 -23.23
CA ALA A 26 -5.97 -3.12 -22.33
C ALA A 26 -6.51 -3.25 -20.89
N PRO A 27 -5.95 -4.13 -20.03
CA PRO A 27 -6.29 -4.11 -18.63
C PRO A 27 -5.98 -2.71 -18.12
N GLN A 28 -7.03 -2.03 -17.67
CA GLN A 28 -6.90 -0.71 -17.08
C GLN A 28 -6.31 -0.96 -15.70
N ALA A 29 -4.98 -0.93 -15.59
CA ALA A 29 -4.32 -1.01 -14.31
C ALA A 29 -4.78 0.18 -13.47
N SER A 30 -5.72 -0.06 -12.57
CA SER A 30 -6.31 0.96 -11.73
C SER A 30 -5.36 1.21 -10.56
N ALA A 31 -5.27 2.47 -10.10
CA ALA A 31 -4.42 2.85 -8.97
C ALA A 31 -4.78 2.13 -7.63
N ASP A 32 -5.88 1.37 -7.61
CA ASP A 32 -6.28 0.45 -6.54
C ASP A 32 -5.36 -0.79 -6.44
N GLU A 33 -4.61 -1.11 -7.51
CA GLU A 33 -3.67 -2.26 -7.54
C GLU A 33 -2.37 -2.03 -6.78
N ALA A 34 -2.03 -0.80 -6.37
CA ALA A 34 -0.68 -0.46 -5.94
C ALA A 34 -0.16 -1.31 -4.76
N CYS A 35 -1.06 -1.73 -3.86
CA CYS A 35 -0.76 -2.60 -2.74
C CYS A 35 -1.62 -3.87 -2.69
N SER A 36 -2.21 -4.35 -3.79
CA SER A 36 -3.12 -5.50 -3.76
C SER A 36 -2.37 -6.85 -3.80
N TYR A 37 -2.14 -7.45 -2.63
CA TYR A 37 -1.55 -8.78 -2.45
C TYR A 37 -2.54 -9.80 -1.85
N VAL A 38 -3.52 -9.32 -1.08
CA VAL A 38 -4.65 -10.12 -0.58
C VAL A 38 -5.95 -9.42 -0.95
N PRO A 39 -7.06 -10.16 -1.20
CA PRO A 39 -8.32 -9.53 -1.51
C PRO A 39 -8.80 -8.70 -0.30
N ASP A 40 -9.40 -7.54 -0.57
CA ASP A 40 -9.75 -6.55 0.48
C ASP A 40 -10.68 -7.09 1.56
N ASN A 41 -11.46 -8.13 1.26
CA ASN A 41 -12.36 -8.78 2.20
C ASN A 41 -11.68 -9.82 3.11
N ALA A 42 -10.42 -10.21 2.84
CA ALA A 42 -9.72 -11.21 3.65
C ALA A 42 -9.17 -10.62 4.96
N ARG A 43 -8.49 -9.46 4.88
CA ARG A 43 -7.87 -8.69 6.00
C ARG A 43 -7.63 -9.52 7.28
N PRO A 44 -6.82 -10.59 7.21
CA PRO A 44 -6.61 -11.48 8.36
C PRO A 44 -5.75 -10.79 9.41
N TYR A 45 -5.75 -11.33 10.62
CA TYR A 45 -4.77 -10.88 11.63
C TYR A 45 -3.35 -11.16 11.15
N VAL A 46 -2.50 -10.13 11.22
CA VAL A 46 -1.06 -10.26 10.93
C VAL A 46 -0.28 -10.13 12.23
N TYR A 47 0.59 -11.12 12.48
CA TYR A 47 1.39 -11.23 13.69
C TYR A 47 2.90 -11.13 13.37
N PRO A 48 3.73 -10.72 14.34
CA PRO A 48 5.18 -10.80 14.23
C PRO A 48 5.68 -12.19 13.81
N ASN A 49 6.81 -12.23 13.09
CA ASN A 49 7.43 -13.44 12.54
C ASN A 49 6.63 -14.18 11.45
N GLN A 50 5.47 -13.68 11.04
CA GLN A 50 4.75 -14.27 9.91
C GLN A 50 5.46 -13.98 8.58
N SER A 51 5.24 -14.86 7.60
CA SER A 51 5.70 -14.68 6.22
C SER A 51 4.60 -15.07 5.24
N ASN A 52 3.84 -14.11 4.72
CA ASN A 52 2.71 -14.33 3.81
C ASN A 52 2.32 -13.04 3.06
N ASP A 53 1.33 -13.14 2.17
CA ASP A 53 0.88 -12.00 1.35
C ASP A 53 0.16 -10.92 2.16
N ALA A 54 -0.46 -11.26 3.30
CA ALA A 54 -1.08 -10.26 4.17
C ALA A 54 -0.01 -9.37 4.85
N VAL A 55 1.14 -9.93 5.21
CA VAL A 55 2.29 -9.13 5.66
C VAL A 55 2.75 -8.20 4.54
N ARG A 56 2.83 -8.70 3.30
CA ARG A 56 3.26 -7.91 2.14
C ARG A 56 2.31 -6.74 1.86
N GLN A 57 1.00 -6.98 1.97
CA GLN A 57 -0.05 -5.95 1.94
C GLN A 57 0.20 -4.87 3.01
N ALA A 58 0.36 -5.28 4.27
CA ALA A 58 0.59 -4.35 5.37
C ALA A 58 1.86 -3.51 5.15
N GLN A 59 2.97 -4.15 4.75
CA GLN A 59 4.23 -3.47 4.43
C GLN A 59 4.07 -2.39 3.35
N CYS A 60 3.35 -2.70 2.27
CA CYS A 60 3.09 -1.76 1.20
C CYS A 60 2.26 -0.56 1.67
N LEU A 61 1.18 -0.83 2.42
CA LEU A 61 0.32 0.23 2.95
C LEU A 61 1.07 1.13 3.95
N ILE A 62 1.88 0.54 4.82
CA ILE A 62 2.76 1.28 5.74
C ILE A 62 3.70 2.19 4.96
N LEU A 63 4.39 1.64 3.95
CA LEU A 63 5.40 2.38 3.20
C LEU A 63 4.79 3.59 2.47
N PHE A 64 3.62 3.42 1.84
CA PHE A 64 3.09 4.45 0.94
C PHE A 64 2.01 5.33 1.54
N TYR A 65 1.28 4.89 2.57
CA TYR A 65 0.07 5.58 3.04
C TYR A 65 0.12 6.04 4.50
N SER A 66 1.00 5.47 5.34
CA SER A 66 1.02 5.78 6.78
C SER A 66 1.86 7.00 7.20
N GLY A 67 2.62 7.59 6.27
CA GLY A 67 3.63 8.61 6.55
C GLY A 67 4.96 8.08 7.12
N PHE A 68 4.98 6.85 7.65
CA PHE A 68 6.19 6.19 8.14
C PHE A 68 7.28 6.11 7.06
N GLY A 69 6.88 5.76 5.84
CA GLY A 69 7.78 5.60 4.70
C GLY A 69 8.52 6.85 4.22
N MET A 70 8.18 8.03 4.74
CA MET A 70 8.89 9.28 4.40
C MET A 70 10.28 9.35 5.04
N ASN A 71 10.46 8.73 6.21
CA ASN A 71 11.74 8.73 6.95
C ASN A 71 12.29 7.31 7.21
N HIS A 72 11.50 6.28 6.91
CA HIS A 72 11.85 4.88 7.17
C HIS A 72 11.66 4.03 5.91
N ALA A 73 12.45 2.97 5.79
CA ALA A 73 12.33 2.02 4.68
C ALA A 73 11.71 0.71 5.19
N VAL A 74 10.53 0.38 4.69
CA VAL A 74 9.90 -0.93 4.92
C VAL A 74 10.08 -1.77 3.66
N GLN A 75 10.72 -2.93 3.80
CA GLN A 75 10.81 -3.88 2.69
C GLN A 75 9.44 -4.52 2.45
N ILE A 76 8.99 -4.58 1.20
CA ILE A 76 7.75 -5.25 0.78
C ILE A 76 8.09 -6.68 0.35
N ASP A 77 8.56 -7.49 1.31
CA ASP A 77 9.06 -8.85 1.09
C ASP A 77 8.10 -9.93 1.62
N GLY A 78 7.03 -9.52 2.29
CA GLY A 78 6.05 -10.39 2.93
C GLY A 78 6.54 -11.01 4.25
N LYS A 79 7.64 -10.53 4.84
CA LYS A 79 8.19 -11.05 6.11
C LYS A 79 8.06 -10.03 7.23
N TYR A 80 7.40 -10.41 8.32
CA TYR A 80 7.13 -9.49 9.41
C TYR A 80 8.35 -9.36 10.33
N GLY A 81 9.32 -8.55 9.91
CA GLY A 81 10.53 -8.22 10.63
C GLY A 81 10.41 -6.93 11.46
N GLN A 82 11.55 -6.47 11.96
CA GLN A 82 11.63 -5.31 12.87
C GLN A 82 11.10 -4.01 12.24
N GLU A 83 11.39 -3.74 10.97
CA GLU A 83 10.89 -2.54 10.27
C GLU A 83 9.37 -2.60 10.05
N THR A 84 8.83 -3.79 9.78
CA THR A 84 7.37 -3.97 9.69
C THR A 84 6.71 -3.75 11.04
N TYR A 85 7.30 -4.28 12.11
CA TYR A 85 6.84 -4.05 13.48
C TYR A 85 6.83 -2.55 13.83
N ALA A 86 7.95 -1.84 13.58
CA ALA A 86 8.05 -0.41 13.83
C ALA A 86 6.99 0.39 13.05
N GLY A 87 6.76 0.04 11.78
CA GLY A 87 5.73 0.65 10.96
C GLY A 87 4.31 0.39 11.46
N VAL A 88 4.02 -0.80 11.98
CA VAL A 88 2.71 -1.10 12.59
C VAL A 88 2.52 -0.33 13.89
N ILE A 89 3.54 -0.25 14.74
CA ILE A 89 3.49 0.56 15.96
C ILE A 89 3.25 2.04 15.62
N TRP A 90 3.91 2.57 14.59
CA TRP A 90 3.66 3.94 14.12
C TRP A 90 2.20 4.16 13.72
N VAL A 91 1.65 3.26 12.90
CA VAL A 91 0.25 3.33 12.46
C VAL A 91 -0.68 3.29 13.66
N GLN A 92 -0.42 2.41 14.63
CA GLN A 92 -1.24 2.29 15.83
C GLN A 92 -1.17 3.55 16.69
N HIS A 93 0.04 3.98 17.05
CA HIS A 93 0.28 5.17 17.87
C HIS A 93 -0.37 6.42 17.29
N CYS A 94 -0.08 6.72 16.02
CA CYS A 94 -0.53 7.96 15.41
C CYS A 94 -2.06 8.00 15.22
N ASN A 95 -2.70 6.83 15.06
CA ASN A 95 -4.15 6.72 14.94
C ASN A 95 -4.87 6.46 16.28
N GLY A 96 -4.16 6.51 17.42
CA GLY A 96 -4.75 6.32 18.75
C GLY A 96 -5.24 4.90 19.03
N LEU A 97 -4.63 3.90 18.42
CA LEU A 97 -4.89 2.48 18.66
C LEU A 97 -3.95 1.93 19.74
N SER A 98 -4.25 0.72 20.24
CA SER A 98 -3.30 -0.03 21.08
C SER A 98 -2.05 -0.39 20.28
N GLU A 99 -0.87 -0.10 20.82
CA GLU A 99 0.44 -0.35 20.21
C GLU A 99 0.93 -1.78 20.45
N ASP A 100 0.12 -2.77 20.08
CA ASP A 100 0.42 -4.20 20.30
C ASP A 100 1.24 -4.84 19.17
N GLY A 101 1.48 -4.12 18.07
CA GLY A 101 2.22 -4.61 16.91
C GLY A 101 1.49 -5.70 16.13
N ILE A 102 0.18 -5.85 16.30
CA ILE A 102 -0.68 -6.80 15.58
C ILE A 102 -1.57 -6.02 14.59
N VAL A 103 -1.61 -6.48 13.33
CA VAL A 103 -2.52 -5.90 12.34
C VAL A 103 -3.88 -6.60 12.45
N GLY A 104 -4.73 -6.09 13.34
CA GLY A 104 -6.14 -6.48 13.46
C GLY A 104 -7.07 -5.59 12.63
N PRO A 105 -8.40 -5.77 12.73
CA PRO A 105 -9.38 -5.03 11.93
C PRO A 105 -9.26 -3.51 12.00
N ASN A 106 -9.03 -2.95 13.20
CA ASN A 106 -8.86 -1.51 13.39
C ASN A 106 -7.54 -1.01 12.77
N THR A 107 -6.45 -1.77 12.89
CA THR A 107 -5.17 -1.44 12.25
C THR A 107 -5.32 -1.48 10.73
N TRP A 108 -5.99 -2.49 10.18
CA TRP A 108 -6.31 -2.56 8.76
C TRP A 108 -7.10 -1.34 8.29
N GLU A 109 -8.15 -0.94 9.01
CA GLU A 109 -8.91 0.26 8.66
C GLU A 109 -7.99 1.48 8.51
N LYS A 110 -7.04 1.67 9.43
CA LYS A 110 -6.11 2.81 9.42
C LYS A 110 -4.97 2.70 8.41
N LEU A 111 -4.63 1.49 7.96
CA LEU A 111 -3.70 1.32 6.84
C LEU A 111 -4.31 1.82 5.51
N TYR A 112 -5.62 1.68 5.33
CA TYR A 112 -6.33 2.19 4.15
C TYR A 112 -6.84 3.62 4.32
N ASN A 113 -7.24 3.99 5.54
CA ASN A 113 -7.84 5.28 5.87
C ASN A 113 -7.15 5.88 7.10
N PRO A 114 -5.87 6.26 6.99
CA PRO A 114 -5.14 6.86 8.09
C PRO A 114 -5.73 8.24 8.44
N ASN A 115 -5.57 8.66 9.68
CA ASN A 115 -5.78 10.05 10.05
C ASN A 115 -4.89 10.96 9.17
N TYR A 116 -5.46 12.03 8.64
CA TYR A 116 -4.76 12.97 7.76
C TYR A 116 -3.45 13.50 8.37
N ALA A 117 -3.46 13.78 9.67
CA ALA A 117 -2.28 14.25 10.41
C ALA A 117 -1.15 13.20 10.52
N CYS A 118 -1.46 11.92 10.31
CA CYS A 118 -0.45 10.85 10.26
C CYS A 118 0.13 10.69 8.86
N GLN A 119 -0.70 10.88 7.84
CA GLN A 119 -0.28 10.74 6.45
C GLN A 119 0.56 11.92 5.99
N ARG A 120 0.25 13.13 6.47
CA ARG A 120 1.00 14.35 6.21
C ARG A 120 1.55 14.87 7.53
N PHE A 121 2.85 15.11 7.59
CA PHE A 121 3.49 15.81 8.71
C PHE A 121 2.99 17.26 8.76
N ASP A 122 1.74 17.45 9.18
CA ASP A 122 1.19 18.75 9.46
C ASP A 122 1.68 19.13 10.87
N ASN A 123 2.82 19.84 10.91
CA ASN A 123 3.45 20.40 12.12
C ASN A 123 2.58 21.48 12.76
#